data_AF-A0A4S4AZ07-F1
#
_entry.id   AF-A0A4S4AZ07-F1
#
_cell.length_a   1.000
_cell.length_b   1.000
_cell.length_c   1.000
_cell.angle_alpha   90.00
_cell.angle_beta   90.00
_cell.angle_gamma   90.00
#
_symmetry.space_group_name_H-M   'P 1'
#
loop_
_entity.id
_entity.type
_entity.pdbx_description
1 polymer ?
#
loop_
_entity_poly.entity_id
_entity_poly.type
_entity_poly.pdbx_seq_one_letter_code
_entity_poly.pdbx_strand_id
1 'polypeptide(L)'
;MSRPLSVARLIRFTLRVVIAILASLIALWSVSTTHAQTSPAHGPIRAGDDMPMLDFLALLHQIAPAAAEGAKIYLGAVHLRCGRTLSTLELRQALAHDGGEPVLMGLIRASQQQDAAARVQLVRQIHCPTGGER
;
A
#
# COMPACT_ATOMS: atom_id res chain seq x y z
N MET A 1 -54.09 -8.90 38.73
CA MET A 1 -54.18 -8.86 37.26
C MET A 1 -53.60 -7.52 36.77
N SER A 2 -52.27 -7.43 36.61
CA SER A 2 -51.58 -6.13 36.45
C SER A 2 -50.45 -6.20 35.41
N ARG A 3 -50.87 -6.26 34.13
CA ARG A 3 -50.23 -5.72 32.91
C ARG A 3 -48.71 -5.90 32.69
N PRO A 4 -48.28 -6.88 31.86
CA PRO A 4 -46.90 -7.00 31.35
C PRO A 4 -46.59 -6.06 30.16
N LEU A 5 -47.38 -5.00 29.96
CA LEU A 5 -47.33 -4.13 28.77
C LEU A 5 -46.17 -3.11 28.77
N SER A 6 -45.47 -2.95 29.90
CA SER A 6 -44.41 -1.93 30.05
C SER A 6 -43.04 -2.43 29.56
N VAL A 7 -42.72 -3.70 29.85
CA VAL A 7 -41.43 -4.31 29.49
C VAL A 7 -41.28 -4.45 27.98
N ALA A 8 -42.34 -4.89 27.28
CA ALA A 8 -42.35 -5.01 25.83
C ALA A 8 -42.22 -3.66 25.11
N ARG A 9 -42.73 -2.56 25.70
CA ARG A 9 -42.56 -1.21 25.14
C ARG A 9 -41.15 -0.69 25.35
N LEU A 10 -40.55 -0.96 26.52
CA LEU A 10 -39.18 -0.54 26.82
C LEU A 10 -38.15 -1.27 25.94
N ILE A 11 -38.37 -2.57 25.67
CA ILE A 11 -37.53 -3.36 24.74
C ILE A 11 -37.66 -2.84 23.30
N ARG A 12 -38.87 -2.50 22.84
CA ARG A 12 -39.06 -1.90 21.51
C ARG A 12 -38.46 -0.51 21.39
N PHE A 13 -38.47 0.27 22.46
CA PHE A 13 -37.89 1.61 22.49
C PHE A 13 -36.36 1.55 22.45
N THR A 14 -35.75 0.70 23.27
CA THR A 14 -34.30 0.47 23.27
C THR A 14 -33.81 -0.08 21.94
N LEU A 15 -34.52 -1.05 21.35
CA LEU A 15 -34.20 -1.57 20.02
C LEU A 15 -34.25 -0.47 18.94
N ARG A 16 -35.28 0.38 18.94
CA ARG A 16 -35.38 1.51 18.00
C ARG A 16 -34.27 2.54 18.18
N VAL A 17 -33.87 2.83 19.41
CA VAL A 17 -32.76 3.75 19.71
C VAL A 17 -31.43 3.17 19.24
N VAL A 18 -31.17 1.88 19.49
CA VAL A 18 -29.95 1.21 19.01
C VAL A 18 -29.89 1.18 17.48
N ILE A 19 -31.01 0.87 16.80
CA ILE A 19 -31.08 0.91 15.33
C ILE A 19 -30.82 2.33 14.80
N ALA A 20 -31.37 3.37 15.43
CA ALA A 20 -31.13 4.75 15.03
C ALA A 20 -29.66 5.18 15.20
N ILE A 21 -29.01 4.75 16.29
CA ILE A 21 -27.58 5.00 16.54
C ILE A 21 -26.69 4.25 15.53
N LEU A 22 -27.01 2.99 15.23
CA LEU A 22 -26.28 2.23 14.21
C LEU A 22 -26.44 2.84 12.82
N ALA A 23 -27.64 3.31 12.47
CA ALA A 23 -27.89 3.97 11.18
C ALA A 23 -27.14 5.31 11.04
N SER A 24 -27.07 6.12 12.10
CA SER A 24 -26.30 7.36 12.08
C SER A 24 -24.79 7.12 12.02
N LEU A 25 -24.28 6.07 12.69
CA LEU A 25 -22.90 5.64 12.57
C LEU A 25 -22.56 5.24 11.14
N ILE A 26 -23.38 4.43 10.45
CA ILE A 26 -23.12 3.98 9.07
C ILE A 26 -23.14 5.14 8.06
N ALA A 27 -24.02 6.12 8.25
CA ALA A 27 -24.07 7.30 7.38
C ALA A 27 -22.77 8.14 7.44
N LEU A 28 -22.02 8.09 8.54
CA LEU A 28 -20.74 8.79 8.68
C LEU A 28 -19.59 8.13 7.90
N TRP A 29 -19.71 6.86 7.52
CA TRP A 29 -18.67 6.14 6.76
C TRP A 29 -18.85 6.22 5.24
N SER A 30 -19.93 6.85 4.75
CA SER A 30 -20.30 6.78 3.33
C SER A 30 -19.83 7.98 2.49
N VAL A 31 -19.12 8.95 3.06
CA VAL A 31 -18.57 10.11 2.32
C VAL A 31 -17.06 10.07 2.38
N SER A 32 -16.47 9.29 1.48
CA SER A 32 -15.09 9.47 1.02
C SER A 32 -15.02 9.14 -0.47
N THR A 33 -15.90 9.76 -1.27
CA THR A 33 -15.65 9.95 -2.70
C THR A 33 -14.75 11.16 -2.86
N THR A 34 -13.45 10.94 -2.65
CA THR A 34 -12.41 11.86 -3.08
C THR A 34 -12.44 11.96 -4.60
N HIS A 35 -13.09 13.00 -5.11
CA HIS A 35 -12.84 13.46 -6.47
C HIS A 35 -11.37 13.84 -6.56
N ALA A 36 -10.60 13.08 -7.33
CA ALA A 36 -9.23 13.44 -7.70
C ALA A 36 -9.26 14.77 -8.45
N GLN A 37 -8.98 15.88 -7.75
CA GLN A 37 -8.72 17.16 -8.37
C GLN A 37 -7.31 17.16 -8.94
N THR A 38 -7.17 16.71 -10.18
CA THR A 38 -5.94 16.97 -10.93
C THR A 38 -5.97 18.44 -11.35
N SER A 39 -5.32 19.30 -10.55
CA SER A 39 -5.03 20.67 -10.96
C SER A 39 -4.27 20.64 -12.30
N PRO A 40 -4.73 21.37 -13.34
CA PRO A 40 -4.09 21.37 -14.66
C PRO A 40 -2.75 22.12 -14.69
N ALA A 41 -2.27 22.62 -13.53
CA ALA A 41 -0.97 23.29 -13.41
C ALA A 41 0.23 22.32 -13.51
N HIS A 42 0.00 21.02 -13.41
CA HIS A 42 1.04 20.02 -13.65
C HIS A 42 0.94 19.56 -15.10
N GLY A 43 1.71 20.21 -15.99
CA GLY A 43 2.15 19.56 -17.23
C GLY A 43 2.78 18.19 -16.91
N PRO A 44 2.96 17.28 -17.88
CA PRO A 44 3.44 15.93 -17.62
C PRO A 44 4.69 16.01 -16.75
N ILE A 45 4.55 15.67 -15.48
CA ILE A 45 5.63 15.77 -14.53
C ILE A 45 6.62 14.68 -14.93
N ARG A 46 7.71 15.07 -15.61
CA ARG A 46 8.92 14.24 -15.74
C ARG A 46 9.64 14.09 -14.38
N ALA A 47 8.93 14.12 -13.26
CA ALA A 47 9.54 13.86 -11.95
C ALA A 47 9.95 12.41 -11.91
N GLY A 48 11.26 12.21 -11.98
CA GLY A 48 11.94 11.03 -11.47
C GLY A 48 12.54 10.12 -12.53
N ASP A 49 12.58 10.52 -13.80
CA ASP A 49 13.46 9.82 -14.75
C ASP A 49 14.94 10.21 -14.50
N ASP A 50 15.17 11.47 -14.12
CA ASP A 50 16.52 12.03 -13.91
C ASP A 50 17.06 11.90 -12.46
N MET A 51 16.28 11.38 -11.50
CA MET A 51 16.78 11.27 -10.12
C MET A 51 17.71 10.05 -10.00
N PRO A 52 18.99 10.22 -9.62
CA PRO A 52 19.85 9.09 -9.30
C PRO A 52 19.24 8.19 -8.22
N MET A 53 19.43 6.89 -8.40
CA MET A 53 18.88 5.85 -7.53
C MET A 53 19.24 6.06 -6.05
N LEU A 54 20.46 6.52 -5.78
CA LEU A 54 20.93 6.76 -4.41
C LEU A 54 20.12 7.84 -3.71
N ASP A 55 19.87 8.96 -4.37
CA ASP A 55 19.09 10.07 -3.81
C ASP A 55 17.62 9.66 -3.63
N PHE A 56 17.08 8.90 -4.58
CA PHE A 56 15.74 8.34 -4.44
C PHE A 56 15.62 7.42 -3.21
N LEU A 57 16.58 6.52 -3.00
CA LEU A 57 16.59 5.63 -1.83
C LEU A 57 16.83 6.40 -0.53
N ALA A 58 17.60 7.49 -0.55
CA ALA A 58 17.81 8.36 0.60
C ALA A 58 16.51 9.06 1.02
N LEU A 59 15.78 9.62 0.05
CA LEU A 59 14.45 10.20 0.29
C LEU A 59 13.47 9.14 0.78
N LEU A 60 13.45 7.96 0.13
CA LEU A 60 12.59 6.86 0.52
C LEU A 60 12.90 6.41 1.96
N HIS A 61 14.17 6.43 2.38
CA HIS A 61 14.56 6.06 3.74
C HIS A 61 14.04 7.04 4.79
N GLN A 62 13.99 8.35 4.47
CA GLN A 62 13.45 9.36 5.38
C GLN A 62 11.94 9.20 5.60
N ILE A 63 11.20 8.77 4.58
CA ILE A 63 9.74 8.67 4.62
C ILE A 63 9.28 7.28 5.08
N ALA A 64 9.96 6.24 4.61
CA ALA A 64 9.62 4.85 4.87
C ALA A 64 10.91 3.99 4.92
N PRO A 65 11.58 3.92 6.09
CA PRO A 65 12.85 3.20 6.24
C PRO A 65 12.78 1.75 5.77
N ALA A 66 11.69 1.05 6.08
CA ALA A 66 11.46 -0.33 5.65
C ALA A 66 11.28 -0.46 4.13
N ALA A 67 10.70 0.55 3.47
CA ALA A 67 10.54 0.57 2.02
C ALA A 67 11.90 0.73 1.32
N ALA A 68 12.75 1.62 1.83
CA ALA A 68 14.11 1.79 1.31
C ALA A 68 14.94 0.52 1.45
N GLU A 69 14.84 -0.17 2.59
CA GLU A 69 15.56 -1.42 2.81
C GLU A 69 15.04 -2.55 1.90
N GLY A 70 13.72 -2.71 1.80
CA GLY A 70 13.10 -3.67 0.89
C GLY A 70 13.46 -3.42 -0.57
N ALA A 71 13.49 -2.15 -0.99
CA ALA A 71 13.90 -1.74 -2.33
C ALA A 71 15.37 -2.07 -2.61
N LYS A 72 16.30 -1.82 -1.68
CA LYS A 72 17.71 -2.21 -1.84
C LYS A 72 17.88 -3.70 -2.06
N ILE A 73 17.18 -4.51 -1.26
CA ILE A 73 17.20 -5.98 -1.39
C ILE A 73 16.66 -6.40 -2.75
N TYR A 74 15.54 -5.81 -3.17
CA TYR A 74 14.93 -6.08 -4.47
C TYR A 74 15.88 -5.75 -5.63
N LEU A 75 16.50 -4.56 -5.63
CA LEU A 75 17.47 -4.14 -6.64
C LEU A 75 18.66 -5.10 -6.73
N GLY A 76 19.26 -5.45 -5.58
CA GLY A 76 20.38 -6.39 -5.52
C GLY A 76 19.98 -7.77 -6.03
N ALA A 77 18.79 -8.23 -5.67
CA ALA A 77 18.31 -9.55 -6.08
C ALA A 77 17.92 -9.61 -7.56
N VAL A 78 17.35 -8.54 -8.14
CA VAL A 78 17.15 -8.42 -9.59
C VAL A 78 18.48 -8.39 -10.32
N HIS A 79 19.48 -7.66 -9.81
CA HIS A 79 20.82 -7.65 -10.41
C HIS A 79 21.45 -9.04 -10.43
N LEU A 80 21.41 -9.76 -9.30
CA LEU A 80 22.00 -11.10 -9.18
C LEU A 80 21.27 -12.15 -10.02
N ARG A 81 19.93 -12.08 -10.11
CA ARG A 81 19.13 -13.12 -10.78
C ARG A 81 18.89 -12.86 -12.26
N CYS A 82 18.74 -11.59 -12.63
CA CYS A 82 18.37 -11.18 -13.99
C CYS A 82 19.53 -10.52 -14.75
N GLY A 83 20.68 -10.28 -14.11
CA GLY A 83 21.87 -9.72 -14.76
C GLY A 83 21.69 -8.28 -15.24
N ARG A 84 20.67 -7.56 -14.75
CA ARG A 84 20.37 -6.18 -15.15
C ARG A 84 20.19 -5.27 -13.94
N THR A 85 20.49 -4.00 -14.12
CA THR A 85 20.21 -2.95 -13.13
C THR A 85 18.87 -2.30 -13.44
N LEU A 86 18.00 -2.19 -12.43
CA LEU A 86 16.76 -1.42 -12.54
C LEU A 86 17.07 0.09 -12.49
N SER A 87 16.41 0.86 -13.36
CA SER A 87 16.40 2.31 -13.29
C SER A 87 15.52 2.82 -12.14
N THR A 88 15.72 4.08 -11.73
CA THR A 88 14.88 4.73 -10.72
C THR A 88 13.41 4.77 -11.15
N LEU A 89 13.15 4.97 -12.44
CA LEU A 89 11.80 4.96 -13.01
C LEU A 89 11.14 3.59 -12.89
N GLU A 90 11.84 2.51 -13.25
CA GLU A 90 11.31 1.15 -13.10
C GLU A 90 11.06 0.78 -11.63
N LEU A 91 11.93 1.19 -10.70
CA LEU A 91 11.70 0.96 -9.27
C LEU A 91 10.46 1.72 -8.77
N ARG A 92 10.28 2.98 -9.19
CA ARG A 92 9.09 3.76 -8.83
C ARG A 92 7.82 3.15 -9.40
N GLN A 93 7.87 2.64 -10.63
CA GLN A 93 6.77 1.88 -11.21
C GLN A 93 6.49 0.60 -10.43
N ALA A 94 7.53 -0.16 -10.07
CA ALA A 94 7.39 -1.35 -9.24
C ALA A 94 6.82 -1.03 -7.85
N LEU A 95 7.03 0.17 -7.29
CA LEU A 95 6.41 0.58 -6.03
C LEU A 95 4.95 1.03 -6.18
N ALA A 96 4.58 1.62 -7.33
CA ALA A 96 3.31 2.31 -7.52
C ALA A 96 2.26 1.51 -8.32
N HIS A 97 2.69 0.60 -9.20
CA HIS A 97 1.80 -0.11 -10.13
C HIS A 97 0.91 -1.12 -9.40
N ASP A 98 -0.42 -0.94 -9.47
CA ASP A 98 -1.44 -1.83 -8.88
C ASP A 98 -1.19 -2.25 -7.40
N GLY A 99 -0.72 -1.30 -6.58
CA GLY A 99 -0.39 -1.53 -5.17
C GLY A 99 1.04 -2.02 -4.92
N GLY A 100 1.85 -2.08 -5.97
CA GLY A 100 3.26 -2.45 -5.97
C GLY A 100 3.49 -3.88 -6.43
N GLU A 101 4.69 -4.13 -6.96
CA GLU A 101 5.18 -5.46 -7.33
C GLU A 101 5.17 -6.36 -6.07
N PRO A 102 4.52 -7.53 -6.12
CA PRO A 102 4.21 -8.30 -4.93
C PRO A 102 5.46 -8.79 -4.17
N VAL A 103 6.54 -9.12 -4.88
CA VAL A 103 7.80 -9.53 -4.25
C VAL A 103 8.44 -8.34 -3.54
N LEU A 104 8.49 -7.16 -4.18
CA LEU A 104 8.95 -5.91 -3.57
C LEU A 104 8.12 -5.55 -2.34
N MET A 105 6.79 -5.56 -2.43
CA MET A 105 5.93 -5.27 -1.28
C MET A 105 6.11 -6.29 -0.14
N GLY A 106 6.31 -7.56 -0.50
CA GLY A 106 6.70 -8.60 0.45
C GLY A 106 8.03 -8.29 1.14
N LEU A 107 9.04 -7.84 0.38
CA LEU A 107 10.36 -7.50 0.91
C LEU A 107 10.30 -6.27 1.82
N ILE A 108 9.45 -5.30 1.53
CA ILE A 108 9.21 -4.15 2.40
C ILE A 108 8.62 -4.62 3.74
N ARG A 109 7.60 -5.50 3.71
CA ARG A 109 7.01 -6.07 4.93
C ARG A 109 8.02 -6.90 5.72
N ALA A 110 8.75 -7.79 5.06
CA ALA A 110 9.79 -8.59 5.69
C ALA A 110 10.93 -7.70 6.23
N SER A 111 11.15 -6.54 5.62
CA SER A 111 12.12 -5.56 6.10
C SER A 111 11.66 -4.88 7.39
N GLN A 112 10.39 -4.47 7.43
CA GLN A 112 9.75 -3.90 8.61
C GLN A 112 9.74 -4.88 9.80
N GLN A 113 9.46 -6.16 9.54
CA GLN A 113 9.39 -7.21 10.56
C GLN A 113 10.74 -7.81 10.92
N GLN A 114 11.81 -7.40 10.24
CA GLN A 114 13.15 -7.98 10.38
C GLN A 114 13.18 -9.51 10.14
N ASP A 115 12.27 -10.00 9.28
CA ASP A 115 12.15 -11.43 8.96
C ASP A 115 13.13 -11.82 7.86
N ALA A 116 14.30 -12.32 8.26
CA ALA A 116 15.34 -12.77 7.35
C ALA A 116 14.92 -13.99 6.51
N ALA A 117 14.12 -14.90 7.07
CA ALA A 117 13.68 -16.10 6.36
C ALA A 117 12.71 -15.74 5.22
N ALA A 118 11.75 -14.85 5.50
CA ALA A 118 10.85 -14.32 4.49
C ALA A 118 11.60 -13.57 3.39
N ARG A 119 12.60 -12.74 3.74
CA ARG A 119 13.45 -12.04 2.75
C ARG A 119 14.11 -13.02 1.78
N VAL A 120 14.73 -14.09 2.27
CA VAL A 120 15.37 -15.11 1.43
C VAL A 120 14.36 -15.80 0.52
N GLN A 121 13.18 -16.13 1.05
CA GLN A 121 12.14 -16.80 0.27
C GLN A 121 11.54 -15.90 -0.81
N LEU A 122 11.40 -14.60 -0.55
CA LEU A 122 10.93 -13.61 -1.52
C LEU A 122 11.96 -13.37 -2.63
N VAL A 123 13.25 -13.31 -2.31
CA VAL A 123 14.32 -13.19 -3.32
C VAL A 123 14.26 -14.33 -4.35
N ARG A 124 13.90 -15.55 -3.94
CA ARG A 124 13.71 -16.71 -4.85
C ARG A 124 12.50 -16.59 -5.77
N GLN A 125 11.55 -15.71 -5.45
CA GLN A 125 10.32 -15.49 -6.22
C GLN A 125 10.44 -14.36 -7.25
N ILE A 126 11.57 -13.65 -7.32
CA ILE A 126 11.81 -12.65 -8.37
C ILE A 126 11.72 -13.30 -9.75
N HIS A 127 10.96 -12.68 -10.64
CA HIS A 127 10.85 -13.11 -12.03
C HIS A 127 11.66 -12.17 -12.91
N CYS A 128 12.42 -12.75 -13.84
CA CYS A 128 13.11 -11.96 -14.85
C CYS A 128 12.18 -11.82 -16.05
N PRO A 129 11.87 -10.60 -16.51
CA PRO A 129 11.04 -10.42 -17.69
C PRO A 129 11.72 -11.08 -18.89
N THR A 130 10.99 -11.97 -19.56
CA THR A 130 11.45 -12.67 -20.76
C THR A 130 11.37 -11.70 -21.94
N GLY A 131 12.42 -10.93 -22.16
CA GLY A 131 12.53 -9.99 -23.30
C GLY A 131 12.29 -8.53 -22.91
N GLY A 132 13.35 -7.86 -22.47
CA GLY A 132 13.50 -6.42 -22.64
C GLY A 132 14.65 -6.22 -23.63
N GLU A 133 14.40 -5.51 -24.73
CA GLU A 133 15.38 -5.28 -25.80
C GLU A 133 16.68 -4.70 -25.25
N ARG A 134 17.80 -5.17 -25.81
CA ARG A 134 19.15 -4.68 -25.52
C ARG A 134 19.38 -3.31 -26.13
#